data_AF-A0A0K2SGK7-F1
#
_entry.id   AF-A0A0K2SGK7-F1
#
_cell.length_a   1.000
_cell.length_b   1.000
_cell.length_c   1.000
_cell.angle_alpha   90.00
_cell.angle_beta   90.00
_cell.angle_gamma   90.00
#
_symmetry.space_group_name_H-M   'P 1'
#
loop_
_entity.id
_entity.type
_entity.pdbx_description
1 polymer ?
#
loop_
_entity_poly.entity_id
_entity_poly.type
_entity_poly.pdbx_seq_one_letter_code
_entity_poly.pdbx_strand_id
1 'polypeptide(L)'
;MQATVAVIRAYADAGLALSEETHDQPDFIGIELEFMRCLTKQEAEAWAQGDSAQAQESLQREQSFLRDHLARWVNGFCRRMEDEAELDFYRGVALLTRFLVKSDLEYVASLPRVH
;
A
#
# COMPACT_ATOMS: atom_id res chain seq x y z
N MET A 1 8.77 -8.79 -14.36
CA MET A 1 10.06 -9.06 -13.70
C MET A 1 10.68 -7.83 -13.02
N GLN A 2 10.69 -6.63 -13.63
CA GLN A 2 11.23 -5.42 -12.97
C GLN A 2 10.33 -4.86 -11.85
N ALA A 3 9.00 -4.90 -11.99
CA ALA A 3 8.06 -4.40 -10.96
C ALA A 3 8.12 -5.20 -9.65
N THR A 4 8.13 -6.53 -9.75
CA THR A 4 8.18 -7.47 -8.62
C THR A 4 9.47 -7.32 -7.79
N VAL A 5 10.61 -7.03 -8.42
CA VAL A 5 11.87 -6.78 -7.68
C VAL A 5 11.81 -5.46 -6.91
N ALA A 6 11.14 -4.45 -7.45
CA ALA A 6 11.03 -3.14 -6.80
C ALA A 6 10.14 -3.19 -5.54
N VAL A 7 9.02 -3.93 -5.57
CA VAL A 7 8.19 -4.13 -4.37
C VAL A 7 8.91 -4.92 -3.28
N ILE A 8 9.69 -5.96 -3.63
CA ILE A 8 10.52 -6.69 -2.65
C ILE A 8 11.52 -5.76 -1.96
N ARG A 9 12.14 -4.84 -2.71
CA ARG A 9 13.04 -3.84 -2.11
C ARG A 9 12.31 -2.90 -1.18
N ALA A 10 11.14 -2.40 -1.57
CA ALA A 10 10.32 -1.57 -0.69
C ALA A 10 9.98 -2.27 0.63
N TYR A 11 9.70 -3.59 0.58
CA TYR A 11 9.48 -4.40 1.78
C TYR A 11 10.72 -4.46 2.65
N ALA A 12 11.87 -4.80 2.05
CA ALA A 12 13.14 -4.91 2.77
C ALA A 12 13.59 -3.58 3.39
N ASP A 13 13.44 -2.47 2.66
CA ASP A 13 13.77 -1.13 3.13
C ASP A 13 12.89 -0.72 4.34
N ALA A 14 11.67 -1.26 4.41
CA ALA A 14 10.77 -1.10 5.56
C ALA A 14 11.04 -2.10 6.72
N GLY A 15 12.08 -2.93 6.61
CA GLY A 15 12.38 -3.99 7.58
C GLY A 15 11.39 -5.15 7.54
N LEU A 16 10.67 -5.33 6.43
CA LEU A 16 9.65 -6.36 6.24
C LEU A 16 10.09 -7.38 5.19
N ALA A 17 9.55 -8.59 5.32
CA ALA A 17 9.77 -9.67 4.36
C ALA A 17 8.48 -10.49 4.23
N LEU A 18 8.31 -11.14 3.08
CA LEU A 18 7.25 -12.14 2.93
C LEU A 18 7.56 -13.34 3.81
N SER A 19 6.52 -13.93 4.41
CA SER A 19 6.66 -15.18 5.13
C SER A 19 7.08 -16.29 4.16
N GLU A 20 7.93 -17.21 4.61
CA GLU A 20 8.31 -18.41 3.84
C GLU A 20 7.10 -19.30 3.51
N GLU A 21 6.01 -19.16 4.26
CA GLU A 21 4.73 -19.86 4.05
C GLU A 21 3.82 -19.15 3.03
N THR A 22 4.18 -17.94 2.59
CA THR A 22 3.39 -17.20 1.60
C THR A 22 3.69 -17.72 0.19
N HIS A 23 2.68 -18.26 -0.47
CA HIS A 23 2.77 -18.73 -1.86
C HIS A 23 2.34 -17.67 -2.89
N ASP A 24 1.85 -16.52 -2.43
CA ASP A 24 1.43 -15.43 -3.30
C ASP A 24 2.62 -14.67 -3.89
N GLN A 25 2.37 -14.04 -5.05
CA GLN A 25 3.37 -13.18 -5.66
C GLN A 25 3.53 -11.89 -4.84
N PRO A 26 4.75 -11.31 -4.78
CA PRO A 26 4.99 -10.06 -4.04
C PRO A 26 4.12 -8.89 -4.50
N ASP A 27 3.68 -8.87 -5.76
CA ASP A 27 2.81 -7.84 -6.35
C ASP A 27 1.32 -8.24 -6.31
N PHE A 28 0.95 -9.27 -5.56
CA PHE A 28 -0.45 -9.59 -5.29
C PHE A 28 -1.10 -8.46 -4.48
N ILE A 29 -2.33 -8.07 -4.86
CA ILE A 29 -3.02 -6.94 -4.21
C ILE A 29 -3.13 -7.08 -2.69
N GLY A 30 -3.36 -8.31 -2.20
CA GLY A 30 -3.44 -8.58 -0.77
C GLY A 30 -2.11 -8.32 -0.05
N ILE A 31 -0.99 -8.66 -0.69
CA ILE A 31 0.36 -8.43 -0.16
C ILE A 31 0.69 -6.93 -0.15
N GLU A 32 0.38 -6.20 -1.23
CA GLU A 32 0.63 -4.75 -1.29
C GLU A 32 -0.24 -3.98 -0.26
N LEU A 33 -1.50 -4.39 -0.05
CA LEU A 33 -2.37 -3.81 0.97
C LEU A 33 -1.91 -4.14 2.40
N GLU A 34 -1.43 -5.36 2.64
CA GLU A 34 -0.86 -5.76 3.93
C GLU A 34 0.43 -5.00 4.24
N PHE A 35 1.24 -4.71 3.22
CA PHE A 35 2.41 -3.84 3.37
C PHE A 35 2.02 -2.41 3.79
N MET A 36 1.01 -1.82 3.16
CA MET A 36 0.47 -0.51 3.58
C MET A 36 -0.06 -0.54 5.02
N ARG A 37 -0.73 -1.62 5.43
CA ARG A 37 -1.15 -1.81 6.84
C ARG A 37 0.05 -1.85 7.79
N CYS A 38 1.15 -2.47 7.39
CA CYS A 38 2.37 -2.50 8.21
C CYS A 38 3.01 -1.12 8.35
N LEU A 39 3.12 -0.36 7.25
CA LEU A 39 3.70 0.99 7.28
C LEU A 39 2.88 1.95 8.16
N THR A 40 1.56 2.00 7.96
CA THR A 40 0.66 2.86 8.77
C THR A 40 0.69 2.49 10.25
N LYS A 41 0.88 1.21 10.57
CA LYS A 41 1.10 0.75 11.94
C LYS A 41 2.44 1.25 12.51
N GLN A 42 3.53 1.15 11.74
CA GLN A 42 4.84 1.67 12.16
C GLN A 42 4.79 3.19 12.37
N GLU A 43 4.10 3.92 11.48
CA GLU A 43 3.88 5.36 11.62
C GLU A 43 3.13 5.69 12.93
N ALA A 44 2.00 5.02 13.17
CA ALA A 44 1.18 5.25 14.37
C ALA A 44 1.94 4.92 15.67
N GLU A 45 2.72 3.83 15.69
CA GLU A 45 3.55 3.45 16.84
C GLU A 45 4.66 4.48 17.10
N ALA A 46 5.31 4.99 16.06
CA ALA A 46 6.33 6.03 16.17
C ALA A 46 5.75 7.35 16.72
N TRP A 47 4.59 7.78 16.22
CA TRP A 47 3.87 8.95 16.77
C TRP A 47 3.53 8.77 18.24
N ALA A 48 3.02 7.60 18.63
CA ALA A 48 2.68 7.30 20.02
C ALA A 48 3.90 7.33 20.97
N GLN A 49 5.09 7.03 20.44
CA GLN A 49 6.35 7.04 21.19
C GLN A 49 7.06 8.40 21.16
N GLY A 50 6.52 9.38 20.42
CA GLY A 50 7.16 10.69 20.23
C GLY A 50 8.35 10.67 19.26
N ASP A 51 8.58 9.56 18.55
CA ASP A 51 9.62 9.44 17.54
C ASP A 51 9.12 10.02 16.21
N SER A 52 9.14 11.35 16.13
CA SER A 52 8.66 12.07 14.95
C SER A 52 9.52 11.78 13.70
N ALA A 53 10.79 11.41 13.88
CA ALA A 53 11.68 11.10 12.77
C ALA A 53 11.29 9.76 12.11
N GLN A 54 11.06 8.72 12.92
CA GLN A 54 10.59 7.44 12.40
C GLN A 54 9.19 7.55 11.80
N ALA A 55 8.29 8.33 12.42
CA ALA A 55 6.95 8.55 11.87
C ALA A 55 7.00 9.24 10.50
N GLN A 56 7.81 10.29 10.36
CA GLN A 56 8.07 10.95 9.07
C GLN A 56 8.63 9.98 8.02
N GLU A 57 9.56 9.11 8.40
CA GLU A 57 10.14 8.12 7.49
C GLU A 57 9.09 7.11 7.01
N SER A 58 8.27 6.56 7.91
CA SER A 58 7.18 5.64 7.55
C SER A 58 6.20 6.31 6.60
N LEU A 59 5.78 7.55 6.88
CA LEU A 59 4.89 8.32 6.02
C LEU A 59 5.49 8.56 4.61
N GLN A 60 6.80 8.81 4.51
CA GLN A 60 7.48 8.94 3.22
C GLN A 60 7.50 7.62 2.43
N ARG A 61 7.65 6.48 3.13
CA ARG A 61 7.57 5.15 2.54
C ARG A 61 6.14 4.85 2.05
N GLU A 62 5.11 5.19 2.82
CA GLU A 62 3.71 5.09 2.41
C GLU A 62 3.43 5.89 1.13
N GLN A 63 3.84 7.17 1.13
CA GLN A 63 3.67 8.05 -0.03
C GLN A 63 4.34 7.47 -1.27
N SER A 64 5.58 7.00 -1.13
CA SER A 64 6.36 6.46 -2.25
C SER A 64 5.76 5.15 -2.74
N PHE A 65 5.35 4.27 -1.83
CA PHE A 65 4.77 2.98 -2.20
C PHE A 65 3.41 3.14 -2.90
N LEU A 66 2.52 3.98 -2.37
CA LEU A 66 1.25 4.31 -3.01
C LEU A 66 1.49 4.83 -4.43
N ARG A 67 2.36 5.83 -4.59
CA ARG A 67 2.61 6.49 -5.89
C ARG A 67 3.28 5.57 -6.90
N ASP A 68 4.32 4.86 -6.47
CA ASP A 68 5.24 4.16 -7.38
C ASP A 68 4.89 2.69 -7.59
N HIS A 69 3.98 2.13 -6.77
CA HIS A 69 3.50 0.75 -6.84
C HIS A 69 1.97 0.69 -6.87
N LEU A 70 1.32 0.66 -5.71
CA LEU A 70 -0.08 0.27 -5.57
C LEU A 70 -1.05 1.09 -6.44
N ALA A 71 -0.95 2.42 -6.41
CA ALA A 71 -1.88 3.28 -7.16
C ALA A 71 -1.68 3.22 -8.68
N ARG A 72 -0.52 2.74 -9.17
CA ARG A 72 -0.22 2.72 -10.63
C ARG A 72 -1.12 1.78 -11.39
N TRP A 73 -1.55 0.69 -10.75
CA TRP A 73 -2.26 -0.39 -11.42
C TRP A 73 -3.60 -0.72 -10.78
N VAL A 74 -3.80 -0.44 -9.48
CA VAL A 74 -5.01 -0.84 -8.75
C VAL A 74 -6.29 -0.26 -9.35
N ASN A 75 -6.27 0.98 -9.85
CA ASN A 75 -7.45 1.59 -10.48
C ASN A 75 -7.91 0.81 -11.72
N GLY A 76 -6.96 0.38 -12.56
CA GLY A 76 -7.27 -0.44 -13.74
C GLY A 76 -7.71 -1.85 -13.38
N PHE A 77 -7.09 -2.44 -12.35
CA PHE A 77 -7.47 -3.76 -11.82
C PHE A 77 -8.90 -3.75 -11.25
N CYS A 78 -9.22 -2.80 -10.37
CA CYS A 78 -10.54 -2.69 -9.77
C CYS A 78 -11.62 -2.41 -10.80
N ARG A 79 -11.39 -1.54 -11.80
CA ARG A 79 -12.37 -1.33 -12.88
C ARG A 79 -12.72 -2.61 -13.63
N ARG A 80 -11.71 -3.41 -13.98
CA ARG A 80 -11.95 -4.72 -14.62
C ARG A 80 -12.71 -5.67 -13.68
N MET A 81 -12.38 -5.69 -12.39
CA MET A 81 -13.11 -6.50 -11.42
C MET A 81 -14.57 -6.02 -11.25
N GLU A 82 -14.84 -4.72 -11.24
CA GLU A 82 -16.20 -4.16 -11.23
C GLU A 82 -17.02 -4.62 -12.45
N ASP A 83 -16.41 -4.61 -13.63
CA ASP A 83 -17.07 -4.96 -14.90
C ASP A 83 -17.27 -6.48 -15.08
N GLU A 84 -16.29 -7.29 -14.66
CA GLU A 84 -16.23 -8.72 -14.96
C GLU A 84 -16.67 -9.64 -13.81
N ALA A 85 -16.71 -9.16 -12.56
CA ALA A 85 -17.10 -10.02 -11.44
C ALA A 85 -18.55 -10.46 -11.56
N GLU A 86 -18.81 -11.76 -11.38
CA GLU A 86 -20.16 -12.32 -11.38
C GLU A 86 -20.90 -12.03 -10.06
N LEU A 87 -20.15 -11.94 -8.95
CA LEU A 87 -20.69 -11.69 -7.62
C LEU A 87 -20.59 -10.22 -7.25
N ASP A 88 -21.71 -9.62 -6.82
CA ASP A 88 -21.78 -8.23 -6.36
C ASP A 88 -20.82 -7.94 -5.19
N PHE A 89 -20.49 -8.96 -4.39
CA PHE A 89 -19.48 -8.87 -3.35
C PHE A 89 -18.13 -8.37 -3.90
N TYR A 90 -17.62 -8.98 -4.97
CA TYR A 90 -16.32 -8.59 -5.55
C TYR A 90 -16.38 -7.25 -6.28
N ARG A 91 -17.54 -6.88 -6.85
CA ARG A 91 -17.78 -5.53 -7.36
C ARG A 91 -17.67 -4.49 -6.25
N GLY A 92 -18.27 -4.77 -5.10
CA GLY A 92 -18.19 -3.92 -3.91
C GLY A 92 -16.76 -3.79 -3.37
N VAL A 93 -16.03 -4.90 -3.27
CA VAL A 93 -14.61 -4.90 -2.87
C VAL A 93 -13.78 -4.05 -3.83
N ALA A 94 -13.95 -4.21 -5.14
CA ALA A 94 -13.23 -3.44 -6.14
C ALA A 94 -13.49 -1.93 -6.00
N LEU A 95 -14.76 -1.54 -5.85
CA LEU A 95 -15.14 -0.13 -5.66
C LEU A 95 -14.53 0.46 -4.38
N LEU A 96 -14.59 -0.28 -3.27
CA LEU A 96 -14.02 0.14 -1.99
C LEU A 96 -12.50 0.30 -2.09
N THR A 97 -11.80 -0.71 -2.59
CA THR A 97 -10.33 -0.69 -2.73
C THR A 97 -9.87 0.44 -3.64
N ARG A 98 -10.54 0.64 -4.77
CA ARG A 98 -10.24 1.74 -5.70
C ARG A 98 -10.38 3.11 -5.06
N PHE A 99 -11.49 3.32 -4.33
CA PHE A 99 -11.73 4.59 -3.65
C PHE A 99 -10.74 4.81 -2.50
N LEU A 100 -10.47 3.77 -1.71
CA LEU A 100 -9.52 3.82 -0.61
C LEU A 100 -8.13 4.22 -1.10
N VAL A 101 -7.54 3.49 -2.05
CA VAL A 101 -6.18 3.78 -2.51
C VAL A 101 -6.07 5.18 -3.13
N LYS A 102 -7.09 5.59 -3.90
CA LYS A 102 -7.11 6.95 -4.48
C LYS A 102 -7.14 8.01 -3.38
N SER A 103 -8.04 7.87 -2.41
CA SER A 103 -8.20 8.86 -1.34
C SER A 103 -6.97 8.92 -0.45
N ASP A 104 -6.35 7.77 -0.19
CA ASP A 104 -5.14 7.67 0.62
C ASP A 104 -3.93 8.33 -0.07
N LEU A 105 -3.75 8.07 -1.37
CA LEU A 105 -2.73 8.76 -2.17
C LEU A 105 -2.90 10.29 -2.15
N GLU A 106 -4.13 10.78 -2.30
CA GLU A 106 -4.44 12.21 -2.24
C GLU A 106 -4.21 12.78 -0.84
N TYR A 107 -4.63 12.06 0.20
CA TYR A 107 -4.48 12.46 1.61
C TYR A 107 -3.01 12.54 2.01
N VAL A 108 -2.23 11.47 1.84
CA VAL A 108 -0.81 11.43 2.19
C VAL A 108 -0.02 12.48 1.42
N ALA A 109 -0.35 12.74 0.15
CA ALA A 109 0.28 13.80 -0.63
C ALA A 109 -0.04 15.22 -0.15
N SER A 110 -1.16 15.41 0.55
CA SER A 110 -1.57 16.70 1.12
C SER A 110 -0.94 17.00 2.48
N LEU A 111 -0.37 16.00 3.15
CA LEU A 111 0.21 16.17 4.47
C LEU A 111 1.49 17.03 4.42
N PRO A 112 1.65 17.98 5.37
CA PRO A 112 2.83 18.80 5.42
C PRO A 112 4.06 17.96 5.78
N ARG A 113 5.18 18.19 5.09
CA ARG A 113 6.48 17.64 5.49
C ARG A 113 6.95 18.43 6.71
N VAL A 114 7.13 17.77 7.84
CA VAL A 114 7.61 18.42 9.08
C VAL A 114 9.12 18.21 9.11
N HIS A 115 9.87 19.30 9.03
CA HIS A 115 11.34 19.31 9.10
C HIS A 115 11.83 19.38 10.55
#